data_AF-A0A2S2N4V7-F1
#
_entry.id   AF-A0A2S2N4V7-F1
#
_cell.length_a   1.000
_cell.length_b   1.000
_cell.length_c   1.000
_cell.angle_alpha   90.00
_cell.angle_beta   90.00
_cell.angle_gamma   90.00
#
_symmetry.space_group_name_H-M   'P 1'
#
loop_
_entity.id
_entity.type
_entity.pdbx_description
1 polymer ?
#
loop_
_entity_poly.entity_id
_entity_poly.type
_entity_poly.pdbx_seq_one_letter_code
_entity_poly.pdbx_strand_id
1 'polypeptide(L)'
;GAFWGLWGCHRRVPPASATTMSLPSVYGDKLAEKLTLLNERGRGVLVRVYNLKKTCSDPRTRPPFLGDKAMEASAKFIQKKFPHLDVRSSTQQLGPVHRDRGDIVRVLAPFYQAFLDVLEFRD
;
A
#
# COMPACT_ATOMS: atom_id res chain seq x y z
N GLY A 1 72.92 -19.15 -2.39
CA GLY A 1 73.00 -19.79 -3.71
C GLY A 1 71.62 -20.29 -4.09
N ALA A 2 71.09 -19.76 -5.18
CA ALA A 2 69.83 -20.19 -5.79
C ALA A 2 70.05 -21.45 -6.65
N PHE A 3 69.01 -22.29 -6.78
CA PHE A 3 68.50 -22.96 -8.00
C PHE A 3 67.45 -24.00 -7.54
N TRP A 4 66.14 -23.75 -7.70
CA TRP A 4 65.30 -24.20 -8.84
C TRP A 4 65.48 -25.70 -9.17
N GLY A 5 64.47 -26.57 -9.25
CA GLY A 5 63.02 -26.46 -9.20
C GLY A 5 62.38 -27.81 -9.64
N LEU A 6 61.04 -27.83 -9.68
CA LEU A 6 60.14 -28.79 -10.36
C LEU A 6 60.14 -30.25 -9.84
N TRP A 7 59.02 -30.95 -9.66
CA TRP A 7 57.60 -30.70 -9.95
C TRP A 7 56.81 -31.80 -9.22
N GLY A 8 55.70 -31.46 -8.57
CA GLY A 8 54.87 -32.46 -7.88
C GLY A 8 53.59 -31.83 -7.35
N CYS A 9 52.85 -31.16 -8.26
CA CYS A 9 51.58 -30.51 -8.00
C CYS A 9 50.52 -31.52 -7.51
N HIS A 10 50.46 -31.80 -6.20
CA HIS A 10 49.25 -32.31 -5.58
C HIS A 10 48.33 -31.13 -5.27
N ARG A 11 47.68 -30.59 -6.31
CA ARG A 11 46.48 -29.74 -6.14
C ARG A 11 45.43 -30.62 -5.47
N ARG A 12 45.29 -30.47 -4.16
CA ARG A 12 44.08 -30.87 -3.44
C ARG A 12 42.98 -29.95 -3.97
N VAL A 13 42.23 -30.42 -4.96
CA VAL A 13 41.01 -29.77 -5.44
C VAL A 13 40.10 -29.65 -4.22
N PRO A 14 39.69 -28.45 -3.79
CA PRO A 14 38.68 -28.35 -2.74
C PRO A 14 37.43 -29.08 -3.27
N PRO A 15 36.70 -29.86 -2.45
CA PRO A 15 35.44 -30.41 -2.92
C PRO A 15 34.63 -29.21 -3.41
N ALA A 16 34.19 -29.27 -4.67
CA ALA A 16 33.22 -28.34 -5.18
C ALA A 16 32.05 -28.44 -4.21
N SER A 17 31.94 -27.47 -3.30
CA SER A 17 30.74 -27.22 -2.56
C SER A 17 29.71 -27.09 -3.67
N ALA A 18 28.88 -28.12 -3.82
CA ALA A 18 27.68 -28.07 -4.60
C ALA A 18 26.86 -26.98 -3.92
N THR A 19 27.09 -25.74 -4.33
CA THR A 19 26.07 -24.72 -4.34
C THR A 19 25.03 -25.33 -5.25
N THR A 20 24.18 -26.15 -4.65
CA THR A 20 22.86 -26.46 -5.15
C THR A 20 22.29 -25.06 -5.35
N MET A 21 22.40 -24.52 -6.56
CA MET A 21 21.50 -23.48 -6.97
C MET A 21 20.15 -24.18 -6.87
N SER A 22 19.49 -24.02 -5.73
CA SER A 22 18.08 -24.30 -5.61
C SER A 22 17.46 -23.36 -6.64
N LEU A 23 17.25 -23.89 -7.85
CA LEU A 23 16.40 -23.25 -8.83
C LEU A 23 15.13 -22.92 -8.05
N PRO A 24 14.73 -21.64 -7.92
CA PRO A 24 13.43 -21.33 -7.34
C PRO A 24 12.44 -22.19 -8.10
N SER A 25 11.77 -23.09 -7.38
CA SER A 25 10.89 -24.07 -8.01
C SER A 25 9.81 -23.28 -8.75
N VAL A 26 9.96 -23.15 -10.06
CA VAL A 26 8.99 -22.49 -10.94
C VAL A 26 7.61 -23.20 -10.84
N TYR A 27 7.62 -24.44 -10.38
CA TYR A 27 6.44 -25.26 -10.08
C TYR A 27 5.90 -25.10 -8.64
N GLY A 28 6.65 -24.47 -7.73
CA GLY A 28 6.23 -24.22 -6.35
C GLY A 28 5.39 -22.96 -6.18
N ASP A 29 5.38 -22.07 -7.18
CA ASP A 29 4.80 -20.74 -7.03
C ASP A 29 3.29 -20.64 -7.19
N LYS A 30 2.58 -21.76 -7.42
CA LYS A 30 1.11 -21.80 -7.57
C LYS A 30 0.57 -20.62 -8.37
N LEU A 31 1.24 -20.36 -9.50
CA LEU A 31 1.07 -19.11 -10.25
C LEU A 31 -0.38 -18.95 -10.74
N ALA A 32 -0.96 -20.03 -11.26
CA ALA A 32 -2.34 -20.04 -11.72
C ALA A 32 -3.31 -19.69 -10.58
N GLU A 33 -3.16 -20.32 -9.41
CA GLU A 33 -4.00 -20.08 -8.25
C GLU A 33 -3.83 -18.66 -7.71
N LYS A 34 -2.59 -18.17 -7.60
CA LYS A 34 -2.30 -16.79 -7.19
C LYS A 34 -2.96 -15.78 -8.14
N LEU A 35 -2.82 -15.97 -9.45
CA LEU A 35 -3.43 -15.09 -10.46
C LEU A 35 -4.96 -15.14 -10.42
N THR A 36 -5.56 -16.32 -10.25
CA THR A 36 -7.02 -16.45 -10.12
C THR A 36 -7.54 -15.70 -8.89
N LEU A 37 -6.90 -15.89 -7.73
CA LEU A 37 -7.28 -15.21 -6.49
C LEU A 37 -7.07 -13.70 -6.56
N LEU A 38 -5.94 -13.27 -7.13
CA LEU A 38 -5.65 -11.84 -7.34
C LEU A 38 -6.69 -11.20 -8.28
N ASN A 39 -7.07 -11.86 -9.36
CA ASN A 39 -8.09 -11.33 -10.28
C ASN A 39 -9.46 -11.20 -9.60
N GLU A 40 -9.89 -12.21 -8.85
CA GLU A 40 -11.16 -12.14 -8.09
C GLU A 40 -11.12 -11.04 -7.02
N ARG A 41 -10.02 -10.95 -6.25
CA ARG A 41 -9.84 -9.88 -5.25
C ARG A 41 -9.84 -8.50 -5.91
N GLY A 42 -9.11 -8.35 -7.02
CA GLY A 42 -9.00 -7.11 -7.79
C GLY A 42 -10.36 -6.61 -8.31
N ARG A 43 -11.22 -7.52 -8.77
CA ARG A 43 -12.62 -7.18 -9.13
C ARG A 43 -13.37 -6.60 -7.93
N GLY A 44 -13.25 -7.21 -6.76
CA GLY A 44 -13.87 -6.72 -5.53
C GLY A 44 -13.38 -5.33 -5.14
N VAL A 45 -12.06 -5.09 -5.20
CA VAL A 45 -11.45 -3.77 -4.94
C VAL A 45 -11.97 -2.73 -5.92
N LEU A 46 -12.03 -3.06 -7.22
CA LEU A 46 -12.52 -2.15 -8.26
C LEU A 46 -13.98 -1.73 -8.03
N VAL A 47 -14.86 -2.67 -7.65
CA VAL A 47 -16.26 -2.38 -7.32
C VAL A 47 -16.36 -1.41 -6.13
N ARG A 48 -15.55 -1.62 -5.08
CA ARG A 48 -15.54 -0.72 -3.91
C ARG A 48 -15.08 0.69 -4.28
N VAL A 49 -14.00 0.82 -5.06
CA VAL A 49 -13.51 2.12 -5.55
C VAL A 49 -14.53 2.80 -6.47
N TYR A 50 -15.20 2.03 -7.33
CA TYR A 50 -16.26 2.55 -8.20
C TYR A 50 -17.43 3.13 -7.39
N ASN A 51 -17.92 2.37 -6.40
CA ASN A 51 -19.02 2.80 -5.54
C ASN A 51 -18.64 4.04 -4.72
N LEU A 52 -17.39 4.10 -4.22
CA LEU A 52 -16.86 5.27 -3.54
C LEU A 52 -16.87 6.50 -4.45
N LYS A 53 -16.34 6.37 -5.68
CA LYS A 53 -16.34 7.45 -6.68
C LYS A 53 -17.76 7.93 -6.96
N LYS A 54 -18.71 7.02 -7.16
CA LYS A 54 -20.12 7.36 -7.42
C LYS A 54 -20.74 8.09 -6.24
N THR A 55 -20.54 7.58 -5.03
CA THR A 55 -21.07 8.17 -3.78
C THR A 55 -20.57 9.59 -3.58
N CYS A 56 -19.28 9.85 -3.82
CA CYS A 56 -18.69 11.18 -3.70
C CYS A 56 -19.06 12.14 -4.84
N SER A 57 -19.44 11.62 -6.01
CA SER A 57 -19.75 12.43 -7.20
C SER A 57 -21.22 12.89 -7.24
N ASP A 58 -22.17 12.11 -6.68
CA ASP A 58 -23.58 12.51 -6.59
C ASP A 58 -23.81 13.35 -5.31
N PRO A 59 -24.25 14.62 -5.41
CA PRO A 59 -24.51 15.47 -4.25
C PRO A 59 -25.53 14.90 -3.25
N ARG A 60 -26.42 14.00 -3.69
CA ARG A 60 -27.46 13.39 -2.84
C ARG A 60 -26.94 12.29 -1.94
N THR A 61 -25.91 11.57 -2.39
CA THR A 61 -25.31 10.45 -1.65
C THR A 61 -24.00 10.82 -0.98
N ARG A 62 -23.37 11.91 -1.42
CA ARG A 62 -22.12 12.40 -0.86
C ARG A 62 -22.31 12.74 0.63
N PRO A 63 -21.39 12.30 1.51
CA PRO A 63 -21.39 12.71 2.91
C PRO A 63 -21.55 14.24 3.06
N PRO A 64 -22.52 14.74 3.83
CA PRO A 64 -22.88 16.17 3.84
C PRO A 64 -21.71 17.10 4.15
N PHE A 65 -20.85 16.73 5.10
CA PHE A 65 -19.67 17.50 5.50
C PHE A 65 -18.63 17.67 4.38
N LEU A 66 -18.61 16.83 3.34
CA LEU A 66 -17.72 17.02 2.18
C LEU A 66 -18.22 18.09 1.22
N GLY A 67 -19.49 18.48 1.31
CA GLY A 67 -20.09 19.57 0.52
C GLY A 67 -20.35 20.84 1.33
N ASP A 68 -20.08 20.84 2.63
CA ASP A 68 -20.38 21.95 3.53
C ASP A 68 -19.34 23.09 3.38
N LYS A 69 -19.84 24.32 3.20
CA LYS A 69 -19.01 25.52 3.17
C LYS A 69 -18.19 25.70 4.46
N ALA A 70 -18.73 25.29 5.61
CA ALA A 70 -18.02 25.36 6.88
C ALA A 70 -16.78 24.45 6.93
N MET A 71 -16.79 23.35 6.16
CA MET A 71 -15.70 22.37 6.11
C MET A 71 -14.64 22.70 5.05
N GLU A 72 -14.95 23.59 4.10
CA GLU A 72 -14.10 23.87 2.94
C GLU A 72 -12.70 24.35 3.33
N ALA A 73 -12.58 25.21 4.35
CA ALA A 73 -11.31 25.71 4.85
C ALA A 73 -10.45 24.58 5.45
N SER A 74 -11.05 23.72 6.27
CA SER A 74 -10.39 22.56 6.85
C SER A 74 -9.94 21.57 5.78
N ALA A 75 -10.79 21.28 4.79
CA ALA A 75 -10.48 20.39 3.68
C ALA A 75 -9.28 20.90 2.85
N LYS A 76 -9.28 22.18 2.49
CA LYS A 76 -8.16 22.83 1.79
C LYS A 76 -6.87 22.78 2.61
N PHE A 77 -6.96 23.02 3.92
CA PHE A 77 -5.81 22.95 4.81
C PHE A 77 -5.22 21.53 4.87
N ILE A 78 -6.08 20.51 5.06
CA ILE A 78 -5.66 19.09 5.07
C ILE A 78 -5.02 18.72 3.73
N GLN A 79 -5.63 19.08 2.60
CA GLN A 79 -5.11 18.78 1.27
C GLN A 79 -3.72 19.39 1.04
N LYS A 80 -3.51 20.63 1.48
CA LYS A 80 -2.21 21.32 1.37
C LYS A 80 -1.11 20.68 2.23
N LYS A 81 -1.48 20.07 3.36
CA LYS A 81 -0.54 19.47 4.31
C LYS A 81 -0.37 17.97 4.11
N PHE A 82 -1.26 17.31 3.38
CA PHE A 82 -1.19 15.87 3.14
C PHE A 82 0.14 15.47 2.48
N PRO A 83 0.80 14.37 2.93
CA PRO A 83 0.41 13.46 4.01
C PRO A 83 0.88 13.91 5.42
N HIS A 84 1.65 15.00 5.51
CA HIS A 84 2.28 15.50 6.72
C HIS A 84 1.40 16.57 7.43
N LEU A 85 0.36 16.10 8.12
CA LEU A 85 -0.55 16.95 8.88
C LEU A 85 -0.12 17.06 10.35
N ASP A 86 0.04 18.29 10.86
CA ASP A 86 0.17 18.55 12.29
C ASP A 86 -1.16 19.07 12.86
N VAL A 87 -1.85 18.19 13.57
CA VAL A 87 -3.18 18.46 14.14
C VAL A 87 -3.09 19.36 15.38
N ARG A 88 -1.97 19.35 16.12
CA ARG A 88 -1.84 20.03 17.41
C ARG A 88 -1.64 21.54 17.26
N SER A 89 -0.98 21.98 16.19
CA SER A 89 -0.75 23.40 15.90
C SER A 89 -1.87 24.07 15.10
N SER A 90 -2.82 23.29 14.57
CA SER A 90 -3.77 23.73 13.54
C SER A 90 -5.23 23.81 14.00
N THR A 91 -5.44 23.93 15.31
CA THR A 91 -6.75 23.82 15.98
C THR A 91 -7.80 24.79 15.43
N GLN A 92 -7.39 25.99 14.98
CA GLN A 92 -8.30 26.97 14.40
C GLN A 92 -8.84 26.56 13.02
N GLN A 93 -7.98 25.99 12.16
CA GLN A 93 -8.35 25.55 10.81
C GLN A 93 -9.15 24.25 10.83
N LEU A 94 -9.00 23.45 11.89
CA LEU A 94 -9.65 22.14 12.06
C LEU A 94 -10.85 22.17 13.02
N GLY A 95 -11.28 23.35 13.48
CA GLY A 95 -12.41 23.50 14.41
C GLY A 95 -13.67 22.71 14.00
N PRO A 96 -14.18 22.86 12.75
CA PRO A 96 -15.33 22.09 12.26
C PRO A 96 -15.09 20.57 12.27
N VAL A 97 -13.87 20.12 11.95
CA VAL A 97 -13.49 18.69 11.97
C VAL A 97 -13.54 18.13 13.39
N HIS A 98 -13.10 18.92 14.38
CA HIS A 98 -13.15 18.51 15.79
C HIS A 98 -14.58 18.40 16.31
N ARG A 99 -15.45 19.35 15.93
CA ARG A 99 -16.87 19.35 16.31
C ARG A 99 -17.59 18.10 15.80
N ASP A 100 -17.38 17.75 14.53
CA ASP A 100 -18.14 16.68 13.85
C ASP A 100 -17.34 15.36 13.77
N ARG A 101 -16.27 15.23 14.56
CA ARG A 101 -15.29 14.13 14.49
C ARG A 101 -15.92 12.75 14.52
N GLY A 102 -16.88 12.52 15.41
CA GLY A 102 -17.53 11.23 15.58
C GLY A 102 -18.25 10.77 14.31
N ASP A 103 -19.02 11.67 13.70
CA ASP A 103 -19.72 11.39 12.45
C ASP A 103 -18.78 11.26 11.26
N ILE A 104 -17.75 12.09 11.17
CA ILE A 104 -16.73 11.98 10.12
C ILE A 104 -16.08 10.60 10.17
N VAL A 105 -15.63 10.15 11.35
CA VAL A 105 -14.99 8.84 11.51
C VAL A 105 -15.96 7.72 11.14
N ARG A 106 -17.20 7.78 11.65
CA ARG A 106 -18.22 6.76 11.37
C ARG A 106 -18.54 6.64 9.89
N VAL A 107 -18.71 7.77 9.19
CA VAL A 107 -19.12 7.80 7.77
C VAL A 107 -17.95 7.49 6.84
N LEU A 108 -16.74 7.98 7.12
CA LEU A 108 -15.57 7.77 6.27
C LEU A 108 -14.79 6.49 6.57
N ALA A 109 -15.05 5.79 7.67
CA ALA A 109 -14.44 4.50 7.97
C ALA A 109 -14.47 3.50 6.79
N PRO A 110 -15.61 3.22 6.14
CA PRO A 110 -15.63 2.33 4.98
C PRO A 110 -14.87 2.87 3.77
N PHE A 111 -14.75 4.20 3.62
CA PHE A 111 -13.98 4.83 2.55
C PHE A 111 -12.49 4.61 2.77
N TYR A 112 -12.04 4.81 4.01
CA TYR A 112 -10.67 4.57 4.42
C TYR A 112 -10.27 3.10 4.24
N GLN A 113 -11.12 2.16 4.68
CA GLN A 113 -10.91 0.73 4.47
C GLN A 113 -10.78 0.37 2.98
N ALA A 114 -11.62 0.95 2.11
CA ALA A 114 -11.50 0.73 0.67
C ALA A 114 -10.15 1.21 0.10
N PHE A 115 -9.56 2.29 0.62
CA PHE A 115 -8.22 2.73 0.22
C PHE A 115 -7.12 1.82 0.78
N LEU A 116 -7.27 1.29 2.00
CA LEU A 116 -6.35 0.28 2.53
C LEU A 116 -6.35 -0.99 1.68
N ASP A 117 -7.52 -1.46 1.28
CA ASP A 117 -7.65 -2.62 0.38
C ASP A 117 -6.92 -2.41 -0.95
N VAL A 118 -6.94 -1.18 -1.48
CA VAL A 118 -6.22 -0.84 -2.73
C VAL A 118 -4.71 -0.90 -2.49
N LEU A 119 -4.22 -0.39 -1.36
CA LEU A 119 -2.80 -0.44 -1.01
C LEU A 119 -2.34 -1.89 -0.83
N GLU A 120 -3.11 -2.68 -0.08
CA GLU A 120 -2.83 -4.11 0.16
C GLU A 120 -3.06 -4.98 -1.09
N PHE A 121 -3.79 -4.49 -2.10
CA PHE A 121 -3.94 -5.20 -3.37
C PHE A 121 -2.79 -4.90 -4.34
N ARG A 122 -2.22 -3.70 -4.24
CA ARG A 122 -1.06 -3.30 -5.02
C ARG A 122 0.22 -4.01 -4.56
N ASP A 123 0.37 -4.14 -3.24
CA ASP A 123 1.53 -4.78 -2.60
C ASP A 123 1.48 -6.31 -2.75
#